data_AF-A0A9P6E8C0-F1
#
_entry.id   AF-A0A9P6E8C0-F1
#
_cell.length_a   1.000
_cell.length_b   1.000
_cell.length_c   1.000
_cell.angle_alpha   90.00
_cell.angle_beta   90.00
_cell.angle_gamma   90.00
#
_symmetry.space_group_name_H-M   'P 1'
#
loop_
_entity.id
_entity.type
_entity.pdbx_description
1 polymer ?
#
loop_
_entity_poly.entity_id
_entity_poly.type
_entity_poly.pdbx_seq_one_letter_code
_entity_poly.pdbx_strand_id
1 'polypeptide(L)'
;MEVTRRQLALTAAYAFTDYKSQGQTIEYIIIDLAKPPSGGLSPFNAYVALSRSRGRDNIRLLRPFSHDLFTEHPSLDLKAEMARLGGLNEELKENL
;
A
#
# COMPACT_ATOMS: atom_id res chain seq x y z
N MET A 1 -32.32 1.60 18.76
CA MET A 1 -31.33 2.56 19.28
C MET A 1 -30.46 2.97 18.11
N GLU A 2 -30.50 4.24 17.72
CA GLU A 2 -29.77 4.74 16.55
C GLU A 2 -28.51 5.47 17.04
N VAL A 3 -27.33 5.02 16.60
CA VAL A 3 -26.05 5.65 16.95
C VAL A 3 -25.73 6.68 15.89
N THR A 4 -25.74 7.96 16.25
CA THR A 4 -25.43 9.07 15.35
C THR A 4 -24.15 9.79 15.79
N ARG A 5 -23.40 10.33 14.82
CA ARG A 5 -22.19 11.15 15.05
C ARG A 5 -22.34 12.49 14.34
N ARG A 6 -22.18 13.59 15.08
CA ARG A 6 -22.11 14.96 14.54
C ARG A 6 -20.71 15.51 14.80
N GLN A 7 -19.95 15.77 13.74
CA GLN A 7 -18.60 16.33 13.81
C GLN A 7 -18.29 17.07 12.50
N LEU A 8 -17.37 18.03 12.55
CA LEU A 8 -16.80 18.66 11.34
C LEU A 8 -16.08 17.60 10.49
N ALA A 9 -16.27 17.65 9.17
CA ALA A 9 -15.62 16.72 8.23
C ALA A 9 -14.14 17.08 8.00
N LEU A 10 -13.37 17.24 9.08
CA LEU A 10 -11.97 17.65 9.09
C LEU A 10 -11.15 16.68 9.94
N THR A 11 -9.91 16.43 9.50
CA THR A 11 -8.91 15.66 10.24
C THR A 11 -7.54 16.28 9.99
N ALA A 12 -6.61 16.08 10.93
CA ALA A 12 -5.21 16.35 10.65
C ALA A 12 -4.75 15.50 9.45
N ALA A 13 -3.98 16.10 8.55
CA ALA A 13 -3.60 15.50 7.27
C ALA A 13 -2.09 15.47 7.02
N TYR A 14 -1.25 15.93 7.96
CA TYR A 14 0.21 15.83 7.82
C TYR A 14 0.73 14.40 8.01
N ALA A 15 0.02 13.59 8.79
CA ALA A 15 0.31 12.18 8.99
C ALA A 15 -1.00 11.40 8.92
N PHE A 16 -1.01 10.31 8.16
CA PHE A 16 -2.16 9.45 7.99
C PHE A 16 -1.70 8.03 7.68
N THR A 17 -2.60 7.08 7.85
CA THR A 17 -2.32 5.67 7.59
C THR A 17 -2.29 5.38 6.09
N ASP A 18 -1.61 4.30 5.73
CA ASP A 18 -1.62 3.74 4.38
C ASP A 18 -3.05 3.53 3.85
N TYR A 19 -3.97 3.03 4.68
CA TYR A 19 -5.39 2.90 4.34
C TYR A 19 -6.04 4.22 3.92
N LYS A 20 -5.71 5.33 4.59
CA LYS A 20 -6.23 6.66 4.24
C LYS A 20 -5.53 7.23 3.01
N SER A 21 -4.28 6.86 2.78
CA SER A 21 -3.50 7.26 1.60
C SER A 21 -3.91 6.55 0.32
N GLN A 22 -4.59 5.40 0.43
CA GLN A 22 -4.91 4.56 -0.71
C GLN A 22 -5.71 5.32 -1.77
N GLY A 23 -5.27 5.21 -3.03
CA GLY A 23 -5.85 5.94 -4.16
C GLY A 23 -5.32 7.37 -4.37
N GLN A 24 -4.50 7.89 -3.45
CA GLN A 24 -3.91 9.23 -3.59
C GLN A 24 -2.54 9.18 -4.26
N THR A 25 -2.17 10.25 -4.95
CA THR A 25 -0.79 10.55 -5.35
C THR A 25 -0.29 11.71 -4.50
N ILE A 26 0.81 11.51 -3.79
CA ILE A 26 1.43 12.48 -2.89
C ILE A 26 2.83 12.77 -3.42
N GLU A 27 3.11 14.04 -3.69
CA GLU A 27 4.34 14.44 -4.38
C GLU A 27 5.58 14.11 -3.56
N TYR A 28 5.64 14.50 -2.29
CA TYR A 28 6.76 14.24 -1.39
C TYR A 28 6.27 13.54 -0.12
N ILE A 29 6.87 12.38 0.22
CA ILE A 29 6.43 11.58 1.37
C ILE A 29 7.58 11.08 2.23
N ILE A 30 7.31 11.05 3.54
CA ILE A 30 8.08 10.29 4.52
C ILE A 30 7.22 9.09 4.94
N ILE A 31 7.75 7.89 4.77
CA ILE A 31 7.05 6.64 5.10
C ILE A 31 7.70 6.00 6.32
N ASP A 32 6.88 5.66 7.31
CA ASP A 32 7.29 4.83 8.43
C ASP A 32 6.85 3.37 8.18
N LEU A 33 7.83 2.47 8.02
CA LEU A 33 7.64 1.04 7.82
C LEU A 33 8.10 0.20 9.02
N ALA A 34 8.31 0.82 10.18
CA ALA A 34 8.63 0.05 11.37
C ALA A 34 7.42 -0.75 11.84
N LYS A 35 7.71 -1.90 12.46
CA LYS A 35 6.67 -2.75 13.04
C LYS A 35 5.91 -1.97 14.14
N PRO A 36 4.57 -1.88 14.04
CA PRO A 36 3.79 -1.18 15.05
C PRO A 36 3.81 -1.93 16.40
N PRO A 37 3.58 -1.25 17.54
CA PRO A 37 3.53 -1.89 18.86
C PRO A 37 2.45 -2.97 18.98
N SER A 38 1.37 -2.83 18.22
CA SER A 38 0.28 -3.80 18.10
C SER A 38 -0.11 -3.99 16.63
N GLY A 39 -0.54 -5.19 16.28
CA GLY A 39 -0.81 -5.57 14.89
C GLY A 39 0.46 -5.96 14.12
N GLY A 40 0.34 -6.02 12.80
CA GLY A 40 1.42 -6.36 11.90
C GLY A 40 1.45 -5.42 10.70
N LEU A 41 2.63 -5.29 10.10
CA LEU A 41 2.81 -4.63 8.82
C LEU A 41 2.99 -5.72 7.76
N SER A 42 2.12 -5.75 6.76
CA SER A 42 2.23 -6.70 5.65
C SER A 42 2.97 -6.08 4.46
N PRO A 43 3.48 -6.90 3.52
CA PRO A 43 4.05 -6.37 2.28
C PRO A 43 3.04 -5.53 1.47
N PHE A 44 1.72 -5.77 1.61
CA PHE A 44 0.69 -4.92 0.99
C PHE A 44 0.69 -3.50 1.53
N ASN A 45 0.80 -3.34 2.85
CA ASN A 45 0.83 -2.01 3.47
C ASN A 45 2.06 -1.23 2.98
N ALA A 46 3.22 -1.90 2.91
CA ALA A 46 4.45 -1.32 2.39
C ALA A 46 4.30 -0.91 0.91
N TYR A 47 3.71 -1.77 0.08
CA TYR A 47 3.41 -1.46 -1.32
C TYR A 47 2.44 -0.28 -1.47
N VAL A 48 1.36 -0.24 -0.71
CA VAL A 48 0.39 0.86 -0.75
C VAL A 48 1.06 2.17 -0.39
N ALA A 49 1.85 2.22 0.69
CA ALA A 49 2.55 3.42 1.12
C ALA A 49 3.58 3.91 0.09
N LEU A 50 4.42 3.00 -0.44
CA LEU A 50 5.44 3.35 -1.42
C LEU A 50 4.86 3.80 -2.76
N SER A 51 3.76 3.19 -3.19
CA SER A 51 3.09 3.54 -4.46
C SER A 51 2.35 4.88 -4.44
N ARG A 52 2.34 5.61 -3.31
CA ARG A 52 1.69 6.93 -3.24
C ARG A 52 2.52 8.03 -3.87
N SER A 53 3.84 7.88 -4.02
CA SER A 53 4.69 8.92 -4.62
C SER A 53 5.38 8.43 -5.89
N ARG A 54 5.81 9.38 -6.72
CA ARG A 54 6.44 9.13 -8.02
C ARG A 54 7.95 9.24 -7.89
N GLY A 55 8.65 8.11 -7.96
CA GLY A 55 10.10 8.07 -8.01
C GLY A 55 10.78 8.13 -6.65
N ARG A 56 12.02 7.65 -6.61
CA ARG A 56 12.80 7.49 -5.37
C ARG A 56 13.19 8.82 -4.73
N ASP A 57 13.41 9.86 -5.53
CA ASP A 57 13.85 11.18 -5.04
C ASP A 57 12.80 11.85 -4.15
N ASN A 58 11.55 11.40 -4.27
CA ASN A 58 10.39 11.94 -3.58
C ASN A 58 9.97 11.13 -2.34
N ILE A 59 10.61 9.98 -2.11
CA ILE A 59 10.30 9.07 -1.00
C ILE A 59 11.45 9.10 0.01
N ARG A 60 11.12 9.26 1.29
CA ARG A 60 12.06 9.07 2.41
C ARG A 60 11.51 8.03 3.36
N LEU A 61 12.36 7.14 3.84
CA LEU A 61 12.01 6.17 4.88
C LEU A 61 12.41 6.75 6.22
N LEU A 62 11.47 6.80 7.17
CA LEU A 62 11.69 7.47 8.45
C LEU A 62 12.73 6.77 9.32
N ARG A 63 12.78 5.43 9.26
CA ARG A 63 13.62 4.57 10.09
C ARG A 63 13.79 3.18 9.45
N PRO A 64 14.74 2.34 9.94
CA PRO A 64 14.90 0.98 9.47
C PRO A 64 13.60 0.15 9.60
N PHE A 65 13.43 -0.79 8.68
CA PHE A 65 12.28 -1.68 8.60
C PHE A 65 12.78 -3.12 8.39
N SER A 66 11.88 -4.09 8.56
CA SER A 66 12.23 -5.51 8.45
C SER A 66 12.33 -5.93 6.97
N HIS A 67 13.34 -6.74 6.63
CA HIS A 67 13.64 -7.11 5.25
C HIS A 67 12.58 -8.04 4.63
N ASP A 68 11.91 -8.83 5.47
CA ASP A 68 10.79 -9.72 5.12
C ASP A 68 9.67 -8.98 4.34
N LEU A 69 9.43 -7.70 4.65
CA LEU A 69 8.43 -6.85 3.98
C LEU A 69 8.59 -6.78 2.45
N PHE A 70 9.78 -7.02 1.92
CA PHE A 70 10.05 -6.95 0.48
C PHE A 70 10.60 -8.26 -0.11
N THR A 71 10.84 -9.28 0.71
CA THR A 71 11.30 -10.59 0.23
C THR A 71 10.24 -11.66 0.26
N GLU A 72 9.17 -11.48 1.03
CA GLU A 72 8.09 -12.45 1.11
C GLU A 72 6.95 -12.06 0.17
N HIS A 73 6.49 -13.02 -0.64
CA HIS A 73 5.32 -12.80 -1.48
C HIS A 73 4.08 -12.70 -0.58
N PRO A 74 3.24 -11.67 -0.74
CA PRO A 74 2.23 -11.36 0.26
C PRO A 74 1.04 -12.34 0.32
N SER A 75 0.83 -13.13 -0.75
CA SER A 75 -0.19 -14.19 -0.77
C SER A 75 0.08 -15.18 -1.91
N LEU A 76 -0.01 -16.49 -1.63
CA LEU A 76 0.10 -17.52 -2.66
C LEU A 76 -1.08 -17.49 -3.64
N ASP A 77 -2.28 -17.17 -3.16
CA ASP A 77 -3.47 -17.05 -4.00
C ASP A 77 -3.31 -15.93 -5.03
N LEU A 78 -2.77 -14.78 -4.59
CA LEU A 78 -2.50 -13.67 -5.52
C LEU A 78 -1.39 -14.00 -6.50
N LYS A 79 -0.40 -14.81 -6.11
CA LYS A 79 0.63 -15.28 -7.03
C LYS A 79 0.02 -16.14 -8.13
N ALA A 80 -0.86 -17.07 -7.77
CA ALA A 80 -1.57 -17.93 -8.70
C ALA A 80 -2.48 -17.11 -9.63
N GLU A 81 -3.21 -16.14 -9.07
CA GLU A 81 -4.11 -15.29 -9.85
C GLU A 81 -3.35 -14.38 -10.83
N MET A 82 -2.21 -13.79 -10.42
CA MET A 82 -1.36 -13.03 -11.33
C MET A 82 -0.84 -13.88 -12.50
N ALA A 83 -0.47 -15.14 -12.24
CA ALA A 83 -0.05 -16.06 -13.30
C ALA A 83 -1.21 -16.38 -14.26
N ARG A 84 -2.41 -16.61 -13.74
CA ARG A 84 -3.63 -16.84 -14.54
C ARG A 84 -3.94 -15.65 -15.44
N LEU A 85 -3.92 -14.43 -14.88
CA LEU A 85 -4.16 -13.20 -15.64
C LEU A 85 -3.07 -12.94 -16.68
N GLY A 86 -1.81 -13.27 -16.37
CA GLY A 86 -0.70 -13.19 -17.32
C GLY A 86 -0.91 -14.09 -18.53
N GLY A 87 -1.33 -15.34 -18.32
CA GLY A 87 -1.66 -16.27 -19.42
C GLY A 87 -2.78 -15.73 -20.31
N LEU A 88 -3.87 -15.27 -19.70
CA LEU A 88 -5.01 -14.70 -20.44
C LEU A 88 -4.62 -13.45 -21.26
N ASN A 89 -3.70 -12.64 -20.74
CA ASN A 89 -3.21 -11.46 -21.44
C ASN A 89 -2.40 -11.81 -22.70
N GLU A 90 -1.61 -12.87 -22.68
CA GLU A 90 -0.88 -13.31 -23.88
C GLU A 90 -1.82 -13.94 -24.92
N GLU A 91 -2.78 -14.77 -24.50
CA GLU A 91 -3.81 -15.30 -25.40
C GLU A 91 -4.60 -14.19 -26.10
N LEU A 92 -4.95 -13.11 -25.39
CA LEU A 92 -5.66 -11.97 -25.98
C LEU A 92 -4.81 -11.21 -27.01
N LYS A 93 -3.50 -11.11 -26.81
CA LYS A 93 -2.59 -10.46 -27.77
C LYS A 93 -2.39 -11.28 -29.04
N GLU A 94 -2.42 -12.60 -28.96
CA GLU A 94 -2.28 -13.50 -30.12
C GLU A 94 -3.53 -13.51 -31.01
N ASN A 95 -4.69 -13.15 -30.46
CA ASN A 95 -5.98 -13.11 -31.16
C ASN A 95 -6.33 -11.73 -31.75
N LEU A 96 -5.43 -10.74 -31.66
CA LEU A 96 -5.54 -9.39 -32.22
C LEU A 96 -4.55 -9.21 -33.38
#